data_AF-A0A3D1B996-F1
#
_entry.id   AF-A0A3D1B996-F1
#
_cell.length_a   1.000
_cell.length_b   1.000
_cell.length_c   1.000
_cell.angle_alpha   90.00
_cell.angle_beta   90.00
_cell.angle_gamma   90.00
#
_symmetry.space_group_name_H-M   'P 1'
#
loop_
_entity.id
_entity.type
_entity.pdbx_description
1 polymer ?
#
loop_
_entity_poly.entity_id
_entity_poly.type
_entity_poly.pdbx_seq_one_letter_code
_entity_poly.pdbx_strand_id
1 'polypeptide(L)'
;MHFAYSPRVEALRQQLLAFMDQYIVPRIGAWHMEVAAGAYPVSFMEDLKALARSEGLWNLFLPSLGEDEPGVGLSNLEYAPLAEMMGRV
;
A
#
# COMPACT_ATOMS: atom_id res chain seq x y z
N MET A 1 3.46 24.83 -15.95
CA MET A 1 3.13 23.42 -15.67
C MET A 1 2.59 23.34 -14.24
N HIS A 2 1.52 22.58 -14.00
CA HIS A 2 1.01 22.31 -12.65
C HIS A 2 1.60 20.97 -12.19
N PHE A 3 2.43 21.00 -11.14
CA PHE A 3 3.13 19.82 -10.60
C PHE A 3 2.51 19.32 -9.28
N ALA A 4 1.49 20.01 -8.76
CA ALA A 4 0.81 19.61 -7.55
C ALA A 4 -0.04 18.35 -7.80
N TYR A 5 -0.07 17.46 -6.81
CA TYR A 5 -0.96 16.31 -6.82
C TYR A 5 -2.43 16.75 -6.73
N SER A 6 -3.33 15.92 -7.28
CA SER A 6 -4.77 16.14 -7.10
C SER A 6 -5.14 15.95 -5.61
N PRO A 7 -6.23 16.57 -5.12
CA PRO A 7 -6.71 16.35 -3.76
C PRO A 7 -6.93 14.87 -3.41
N ARG A 8 -7.35 14.07 -4.40
CA ARG A 8 -7.51 12.62 -4.28
C ARG A 8 -6.18 11.92 -4.00
N VAL A 9 -5.14 12.24 -4.79
CA VAL A 9 -3.81 11.65 -4.63
C VAL A 9 -3.20 12.09 -3.30
N GLU A 10 -3.37 13.34 -2.89
CA GLU A 10 -2.85 13.81 -1.60
C GLU A 10 -3.51 13.08 -0.42
N ALA A 11 -4.82 12.87 -0.47
CA ALA A 11 -5.53 12.09 0.54
C ALA A 11 -5.03 10.63 0.61
N LEU A 12 -4.88 9.97 -0.55
CA LEU A 12 -4.31 8.62 -0.62
C LEU A 12 -2.88 8.57 -0.11
N ARG A 13 -2.07 9.61 -0.36
CA ARG A 13 -0.70 9.69 0.14
C ARG A 13 -0.65 9.73 1.66
N GLN A 14 -1.47 10.58 2.27
CA GLN A 14 -1.54 10.70 3.72
C GLN A 14 -2.02 9.40 4.37
N GLN A 15 -3.03 8.78 3.78
CA GLN A 15 -3.56 7.50 4.26
C GLN A 15 -2.51 6.38 4.16
N LEU A 16 -1.82 6.27 3.03
CA LEU A 16 -0.78 5.26 2.83
C LEU A 16 0.39 5.48 3.78
N LEU A 17 0.83 6.73 4.01
CA LEU A 17 1.88 7.03 4.99
C LEU A 17 1.49 6.57 6.39
N ALA A 18 0.27 6.89 6.83
CA ALA A 18 -0.22 6.44 8.13
C ALA A 18 -0.26 4.90 8.23
N PHE A 19 -0.71 4.22 7.17
CA PHE A 19 -0.72 2.76 7.13
C PHE A 19 0.69 2.16 7.23
N MET A 20 1.65 2.74 6.51
CA MET A 20 3.06 2.32 6.54
C MET A 20 3.65 2.49 7.94
N ASP A 21 3.48 3.67 8.55
CA ASP A 21 4.03 3.99 9.87
C ASP A 21 3.41 3.14 10.99
N GLN A 22 2.10 2.87 10.90
CA GLN A 22 1.37 2.15 11.95
C GLN A 22 1.51 0.63 11.83
N TYR A 23 1.52 0.10 10.60
CA TYR A 23 1.38 -1.34 10.38
C TYR A 23 2.60 -1.99 9.74
N ILE A 24 3.30 -1.32 8.82
CA ILE A 24 4.41 -1.92 8.06
C ILE A 24 5.75 -1.73 8.77
N VAL A 25 6.14 -0.48 9.03
CA VAL A 25 7.45 -0.12 9.59
C VAL A 25 7.74 -0.83 10.92
N PRO A 26 6.80 -0.92 11.88
CA PRO A 26 7.05 -1.62 13.14
C PRO A 26 7.26 -3.14 12.97
N ARG A 27 6.83 -3.75 11.86
CA ARG A 27 6.90 -5.18 11.61
C ARG A 27 8.14 -5.62 10.82
N ILE A 28 8.96 -4.69 10.33
CA ILE A 28 10.19 -5.01 9.57
C ILE A 28 11.09 -5.98 10.33
N GLY A 29 11.29 -5.76 11.64
CA GLY A 29 12.11 -6.65 12.47
C GLY A 29 11.54 -8.08 12.55
N ALA A 30 10.23 -8.21 12.79
CA ALA A 30 9.54 -9.50 12.83
C ALA A 30 9.60 -10.20 11.46
N TRP A 31 9.41 -9.44 10.38
CA TRP A 31 9.55 -9.95 9.02
C TRP A 31 10.92 -10.56 8.79
N HIS A 32 12.01 -9.84 9.11
CA HIS A 32 13.37 -10.34 8.94
C HIS A 32 13.62 -11.63 9.74
N MET A 33 13.14 -11.71 10.97
CA MET A 33 13.29 -12.91 11.80
C MET A 33 12.59 -14.12 11.19
N GLU A 34 11.32 -13.97 10.79
CA GLU A 34 10.53 -15.07 10.23
C GLU A 34 11.08 -15.55 8.87
N VAL A 35 11.47 -14.61 8.01
CA VAL A 35 12.10 -14.89 6.72
C VAL A 35 13.43 -15.62 6.90
N ALA A 36 14.27 -15.17 7.84
CA ALA A 36 15.54 -15.83 8.16
C ALA A 36 15.33 -17.24 8.75
N ALA A 37 14.21 -17.48 9.43
CA ALA A 37 13.80 -18.79 9.93
C ALA A 37 13.13 -19.68 8.85
N GLY A 38 12.94 -19.17 7.63
CA GLY A 38 12.34 -19.92 6.53
C GLY A 38 10.81 -19.96 6.54
N ALA A 39 10.15 -19.09 7.30
CA ALA A 39 8.69 -19.03 7.36
C ALA A 39 8.11 -18.16 6.23
N TYR A 40 7.35 -18.80 5.33
CA TYR A 40 6.68 -18.14 4.22
C TYR A 40 5.25 -18.68 4.03
N PRO A 41 4.23 -17.81 3.97
CA PRO A 41 4.29 -16.38 4.27
C PRO A 41 4.59 -16.13 5.76
N VAL A 42 5.04 -14.92 6.07
CA VAL A 42 5.16 -14.48 7.47
C VAL A 42 3.79 -14.50 8.16
N SER A 43 3.78 -14.75 9.47
CA SER A 43 2.60 -15.03 10.29
C SER A 43 1.51 -13.97 10.22
N PHE A 44 1.89 -12.71 9.99
CA PHE A 44 0.99 -11.55 9.97
C PHE A 44 0.59 -11.09 8.55
N MET A 45 0.98 -11.81 7.50
CA MET A 45 0.76 -11.38 6.12
C MET A 45 -0.72 -11.26 5.76
N GLU A 46 -1.55 -12.23 6.16
CA GLU A 46 -2.99 -12.20 5.83
C GLU A 46 -3.73 -11.09 6.58
N ASP A 47 -3.33 -10.80 7.82
CA ASP A 47 -3.88 -9.69 8.60
C ASP A 47 -3.57 -8.34 7.94
N LEU A 48 -2.32 -8.15 7.47
CA LEU A 48 -1.93 -6.93 6.75
C LEU A 48 -2.71 -6.75 5.44
N LYS A 49 -2.93 -7.85 4.69
CA LYS A 49 -3.75 -7.80 3.47
C LYS A 49 -5.20 -7.47 3.77
N ALA A 50 -5.79 -8.08 4.78
CA ALA A 50 -7.18 -7.81 5.18
C ALA A 50 -7.35 -6.35 5.61
N LEU A 51 -6.41 -5.82 6.39
CA LEU A 51 -6.42 -4.44 6.83
C LEU A 51 -6.27 -3.46 5.65
N ALA A 52 -5.29 -3.68 4.76
CA ALA A 52 -5.11 -2.85 3.56
C ALA A 52 -6.38 -2.82 2.69
N ARG A 53 -7.09 -3.96 2.55
CA ARG A 53 -8.40 -4.01 1.87
C ARG A 53 -9.46 -3.18 2.58
N SER A 54 -9.58 -3.31 3.90
CA SER A 54 -10.57 -2.55 4.68
C SER A 54 -10.32 -1.04 4.63
N GLU A 55 -9.07 -0.62 4.46
CA GLU A 55 -8.69 0.78 4.29
C GLU A 55 -8.77 1.23 2.82
N GLY A 56 -9.10 0.37 1.86
CA GLY A 56 -9.14 0.75 0.45
C GLY A 56 -7.75 0.99 -0.16
N LEU A 57 -6.68 0.50 0.48
CA LEU A 57 -5.31 0.52 -0.01
C LEU A 57 -4.96 -0.75 -0.83
N TRP A 58 -5.98 -1.38 -1.43
CA TRP A 58 -5.84 -2.62 -2.18
C TRP A 58 -5.81 -2.37 -3.69
N ASN A 59 -5.01 -3.15 -4.42
CA ASN A 59 -4.95 -3.13 -5.88
C ASN A 59 -4.71 -1.73 -6.49
N LEU A 60 -3.93 -0.88 -5.81
CA LEU A 60 -3.64 0.50 -6.23
C LEU A 60 -2.90 0.62 -7.59
N PHE A 61 -2.35 -0.48 -8.10
CA PHE A 61 -1.55 -0.54 -9.32
C PHE A 61 -2.37 -0.91 -10.56
N LEU A 62 -3.69 -1.10 -10.45
CA LEU A 62 -4.55 -1.48 -11.56
C LEU A 62 -5.27 -0.24 -12.11
N PRO A 63 -4.86 0.30 -13.27
CA PRO A 63 -5.43 1.54 -13.82
C PRO A 63 -6.82 1.35 -14.45
N SER A 64 -7.22 0.10 -14.69
CA SER A 64 -8.47 -0.23 -15.38
C SER A 64 -9.24 -1.28 -14.57
N LEU A 65 -9.59 -0.92 -13.34
CA LEU A 65 -10.52 -1.72 -12.53
C LEU A 65 -11.95 -1.50 -13.03
N GLY A 66 -12.67 -2.61 -13.24
CA GLY A 66 -14.12 -2.57 -13.45
C GLY A 66 -14.86 -2.09 -12.19
N GLU A 67 -16.10 -1.61 -12.35
CA GLU A 67 -16.90 -1.06 -11.23
C GLU A 67 -17.09 -2.07 -10.07
N ASP A 68 -17.12 -3.36 -10.39
CA ASP A 68 -17.30 -4.45 -9.42
C ASP A 68 -15.98 -5.10 -8.95
N GLU A 69 -14.82 -4.60 -9.42
CA GLU A 69 -13.53 -5.19 -9.07
C GLU A 69 -12.95 -4.54 -7.80
N PRO A 70 -12.42 -5.34 -6.84
CA PRO A 70 -11.90 -4.81 -5.60
C PRO A 70 -10.60 -4.02 -5.84
N GLY A 71 -10.61 -2.73 -5.54
CA GLY A 71 -9.42 -1.89 -5.57
C GLY A 71 -9.72 -0.42 -5.83
N VAL A 72 -8.68 0.36 -6.12
CA VAL A 72 -8.81 1.76 -6.51
C VAL A 72 -8.20 1.95 -7.89
N GLY A 73 -9.03 2.27 -8.89
CA GLY A 73 -8.57 2.60 -10.24
C GLY A 73 -7.77 3.90 -10.22
N LEU A 74 -6.45 3.79 -10.40
CA LEU A 74 -5.51 4.91 -10.43
C LEU A 74 -4.78 4.95 -11.76
N SER A 75 -4.71 6.13 -12.39
CA SER A 75 -3.79 6.32 -13.51
C SER A 75 -2.34 6.14 -13.06
N ASN A 76 -1.43 5.85 -14.00
CA ASN A 76 0.00 5.72 -13.69
C ASN A 76 0.57 6.98 -13.01
N LEU A 77 0.07 8.16 -13.36
CA LEU A 77 0.50 9.43 -12.75
C LEU A 77 0.04 9.55 -11.29
N GLU A 78 -1.16 9.05 -10.97
CA GLU A 78 -1.69 9.02 -9.60
C GLU A 78 -1.02 7.93 -8.75
N TYR A 79 -0.67 6.79 -9.36
CA TYR A 79 -0.04 5.67 -8.67
C TYR A 79 1.45 5.91 -8.37
N ALA A 80 2.20 6.53 -9.29
CA ALA A 80 3.64 6.78 -9.14
C ALA A 80 4.08 7.31 -7.76
N PRO A 81 3.45 8.37 -7.19
CA PRO A 81 3.81 8.84 -5.86
C PRO A 81 3.55 7.82 -4.74
N LEU A 82 2.52 6.98 -4.88
CA LEU A 82 2.20 5.94 -3.90
C LEU A 82 3.24 4.81 -3.95
N ALA A 83 3.62 4.40 -5.16
CA ALA A 83 4.66 3.41 -5.38
C ALA A 83 6.01 3.84 -4.81
N GLU A 84 6.39 5.11 -5.00
CA GLU A 84 7.61 5.68 -4.44
C GLU A 84 7.66 5.54 -2.91
N MET A 85 6.54 5.80 -2.22
CA MET A 85 6.50 5.70 -0.76
C MET A 85 6.58 4.26 -0.28
N MET A 86 5.88 3.32 -0.94
CA MET A 86 5.95 1.90 -0.58
C MET A 86 7.35 1.32 -0.81
N GLY A 87 8.09 1.82 -1.80
CA GLY A 87 9.45 1.37 -2.12
C GLY A 87 10.55 1.90 -1.20
N ARG A 88 10.23 2.67 -0.16
CA ARG A 88 11.22 3.23 0.80
C ARG A 88 11.64 2.25 1.89
N VAL A 89 11.01 1.07 1.95
CA VAL A 89 11.18 0.07 3.00
C VAL A 89 11.94 -1.13 2.49
#